data_AF-A0A183PCH3-F1
#
_entry.id   AF-A0A183PCH3-F1
#
_cell.length_a   1.000
_cell.length_b   1.000
_cell.length_c   1.000
_cell.angle_alpha   90.00
_cell.angle_beta   90.00
_cell.angle_gamma   90.00
#
_symmetry.space_group_name_H-M   'P 1'
#
loop_
_entity.id
_entity.type
_entity.pdbx_description
1 polymer ?
#
loop_
_entity_poly.entity_id
_entity_poly.type
_entity_poly.pdbx_seq_one_letter_code
_entity_poly.pdbx_strand_id
1 'polypeptide(L)'
;MKSLSKAIKDKENTINKLTEEIKRDDERREKLQQDLEVAEENMTCVRKELETVSEEQRRLRREKDEIQTDRQTVYREETRIAHELNNLRDELARTEHNLRSITGKGILNGLDSVRKVVEIFRDRYGPDCDIVQGYHGTLIELIDCPETFYTSVEVTAGSRLFYHVVQNDKLVIRMIAEINKHNLPGEVNFLPINRLCVQESSYPETNDAIPMISRLNFDEKFRGVMLHIFGKTLICRSIEIATQLARTKNFDCITLDGDQVSRKGTLTGGYYDSRLSRLELQKRKQKTEIEIQETENVRENNAKRKEQVDAQINRIIDDVQRKDTVRSKHENQIQLLLTVVVERLGNFTEYIQTVEVRTYGKHFEIDVIGIFLLENEILLMTFDKLKKDIHMWKEELRGKQETKPQKEYKLSSLRHDLDQMKYTMESYKVELGTDLLSQLSVQEQREVDRLNDKIQELTREAKDAYKKRITLETEKNEKETQLEHNLLRKQEQLESEVAEASEQDLQDRLTESEEELREVERLIEGAQRTVDEVETRLSALLHEQRQLESEMERKKQEEKEYAERIQDDQQNLEKMQSKQSQLLKKVYSHY
;
A
#
# COMPACT_ATOMS: atom_id res chain seq x y z
N MET A 1 -30.63 -21.09 101.91
CA MET A 1 -31.39 -19.82 101.70
C MET A 1 -30.50 -18.67 101.24
N LYS A 2 -29.49 -18.21 101.98
CA LYS A 2 -28.60 -17.08 101.55
C LYS A 2 -27.72 -17.37 100.32
N SER A 3 -27.36 -18.63 100.05
CA SER A 3 -26.60 -19.01 98.84
C SER A 3 -27.48 -19.06 97.58
N LEU A 4 -28.74 -19.46 97.72
CA LEU A 4 -29.73 -19.52 96.62
C LEU A 4 -30.19 -18.13 96.18
N SER A 5 -30.42 -17.19 97.10
CA SER A 5 -30.80 -15.81 96.75
C SER A 5 -29.68 -15.05 96.03
N LYS A 6 -28.41 -15.35 96.35
CA LYS A 6 -27.24 -14.80 95.64
C LYS A 6 -27.11 -15.39 94.23
N ALA A 7 -27.27 -16.71 94.09
CA ALA A 7 -27.26 -17.38 92.80
C ALA A 7 -28.40 -16.94 91.86
N ILE A 8 -29.60 -16.67 92.39
CA ILE A 8 -30.73 -16.14 91.61
C ILE A 8 -30.42 -14.72 91.13
N LYS A 9 -29.94 -13.83 92.00
CA LYS A 9 -29.58 -12.46 91.64
C LYS A 9 -28.42 -12.39 90.63
N ASP A 10 -27.45 -13.28 90.76
CA ASP A 10 -26.36 -13.41 89.79
C ASP A 10 -26.88 -13.92 88.43
N LYS A 11 -27.82 -14.87 88.41
CA LYS A 11 -28.49 -15.32 87.18
C LYS A 11 -29.35 -14.22 86.55
N GLU A 12 -30.12 -13.46 87.31
CA GLU A 12 -30.91 -12.32 86.82
C GLU A 12 -30.03 -11.22 86.22
N ASN A 13 -28.91 -10.89 86.86
CA ASN A 13 -27.93 -9.96 86.30
C ASN A 13 -27.29 -10.48 85.02
N THR A 14 -27.06 -11.80 84.93
CA THR A 14 -26.55 -12.43 83.72
C THR A 14 -27.59 -12.42 82.59
N ILE A 15 -28.86 -12.67 82.90
CA ILE A 15 -29.97 -12.60 81.94
C ILE A 15 -30.14 -11.18 81.41
N ASN A 16 -30.11 -10.16 82.28
CA ASN A 16 -30.24 -8.77 81.86
C ASN A 16 -29.08 -8.33 80.95
N LYS A 17 -27.84 -8.71 81.27
CA LYS A 17 -26.68 -8.45 80.40
C LYS A 17 -26.81 -9.13 79.04
N LEU A 18 -27.21 -10.40 79.01
CA LEU A 18 -27.44 -11.13 77.76
C LEU A 18 -28.58 -10.52 76.94
N THR A 19 -29.63 -10.00 77.58
CA THR A 19 -30.77 -9.37 76.90
C THR A 19 -30.39 -8.02 76.29
N GLU A 20 -29.52 -7.24 76.96
CA GLU A 20 -28.94 -6.03 76.37
C GLU A 20 -27.96 -6.33 75.23
N GLU A 21 -27.17 -7.40 75.32
CA GLU A 21 -26.29 -7.85 74.24
C GLU A 21 -27.11 -8.27 73.01
N ILE A 22 -28.17 -9.07 73.20
CA ILE A 22 -29.09 -9.48 72.12
C ILE A 22 -29.72 -8.26 71.44
N LYS A 23 -30.20 -7.26 72.19
CA LYS A 23 -30.77 -6.03 71.61
C LYS A 23 -29.77 -5.25 70.76
N ARG A 24 -28.53 -5.11 71.21
CA ARG A 24 -27.47 -4.42 70.45
C ARG A 24 -27.13 -5.17 69.17
N ASP A 25 -27.16 -6.50 69.23
CA ASP A 25 -26.90 -7.38 68.09
C ASP A 25 -28.06 -7.33 67.07
N ASP A 26 -29.32 -7.25 67.52
CA ASP A 26 -30.50 -7.07 66.66
C ASP A 26 -30.48 -5.72 65.94
N GLU A 27 -30.18 -4.62 66.65
CA GLU A 27 -30.03 -3.29 66.03
C GLU A 27 -28.90 -3.25 64.99
N ARG A 28 -27.81 -3.99 65.24
CA ARG A 28 -26.68 -4.09 64.31
C ARG A 28 -27.06 -4.91 63.08
N ARG A 29 -27.83 -5.99 63.26
CA ARG A 29 -28.35 -6.83 62.18
C ARG A 29 -29.29 -6.04 61.27
N GLU A 30 -30.18 -5.23 61.83
CA GLU A 30 -31.14 -4.43 61.06
C GLU A 30 -30.44 -3.36 60.20
N LYS A 31 -29.44 -2.67 60.76
CA LYS A 31 -28.60 -1.73 59.98
C LYS A 31 -27.82 -2.42 58.86
N LEU A 32 -27.24 -3.59 59.14
CA LEU A 32 -26.53 -4.35 58.12
C LEU A 32 -27.46 -4.86 57.01
N GLN A 33 -28.72 -5.18 57.34
CA GLN A 33 -29.70 -5.63 56.37
C GLN A 33 -30.14 -4.49 55.43
N GLN A 34 -30.36 -3.29 55.97
CA GLN A 34 -30.64 -2.09 55.15
C GLN A 34 -29.47 -1.74 54.22
N ASP A 35 -28.24 -1.79 54.72
CA ASP A 35 -27.04 -1.59 53.91
C ASP A 35 -26.92 -2.62 52.77
N LEU A 36 -27.33 -3.87 53.02
CA LEU A 36 -27.28 -4.95 52.03
C LEU A 36 -28.29 -4.71 50.90
N GLU A 37 -29.50 -4.28 51.25
CA GLU A 37 -30.58 -3.96 50.30
C GLU A 37 -30.18 -2.80 49.38
N VAL A 38 -29.59 -1.74 49.93
CA VAL A 38 -29.04 -0.62 49.14
C VAL A 38 -27.89 -1.08 48.23
N ALA A 39 -27.03 -1.99 48.69
CA ALA A 39 -25.94 -2.53 47.86
C ALA A 39 -26.47 -3.40 46.71
N GLU A 40 -27.52 -4.20 46.97
CA GLU A 40 -28.19 -5.02 45.95
C GLU A 40 -28.86 -4.15 44.87
N GLU A 41 -29.60 -3.12 45.26
CA GLU A 41 -30.24 -2.19 44.31
C GLU A 41 -29.19 -1.51 43.41
N ASN A 42 -28.12 -0.97 43.99
CA ASN A 42 -27.03 -0.35 43.23
C ASN A 42 -26.37 -1.35 42.26
N MET A 43 -26.18 -2.60 42.68
CA MET A 43 -25.61 -3.64 41.83
C MET A 43 -26.53 -3.99 40.66
N THR A 44 -27.85 -4.02 40.86
CA THR A 44 -28.79 -4.23 39.75
C THR A 44 -28.82 -3.06 38.75
N CYS A 45 -28.66 -1.83 39.22
CA CYS A 45 -28.63 -0.64 38.37
C CYS A 45 -27.39 -0.64 37.46
N VAL A 46 -26.20 -0.79 38.05
CA VAL A 46 -24.92 -0.83 37.32
C VAL A 46 -24.89 -2.00 36.32
N ARG A 47 -25.54 -3.12 36.65
CA ARG A 47 -25.66 -4.27 35.73
C ARG A 47 -26.51 -3.96 34.48
N LYS A 48 -27.64 -3.24 34.63
CA LYS A 48 -28.47 -2.82 33.49
C LYS A 48 -27.72 -1.86 32.58
N GLU A 49 -27.02 -0.89 33.16
CA GLU A 49 -26.19 0.05 32.40
C GLU A 49 -25.08 -0.70 31.64
N LEU A 50 -24.41 -1.67 32.28
CA LEU A 50 -23.41 -2.52 31.63
C LEU A 50 -23.99 -3.31 30.45
N GLU A 51 -25.19 -3.88 30.58
CA GLU A 51 -25.86 -4.60 29.51
C GLU A 51 -26.12 -3.68 28.30
N THR A 52 -26.68 -2.48 28.51
CA THR A 52 -26.93 -1.51 27.42
C THR A 52 -25.64 -1.08 26.72
N VAL A 53 -24.58 -0.77 27.48
CA VAL A 53 -23.27 -0.40 26.93
C VAL A 53 -22.66 -1.57 26.15
N SER A 54 -22.84 -2.81 26.62
CA SER A 54 -22.34 -4.00 25.94
C SER A 54 -23.04 -4.28 24.61
N GLU A 55 -24.35 -4.01 24.50
CA GLU A 55 -25.11 -4.16 23.27
C GLU A 55 -24.69 -3.13 22.22
N GLU A 56 -24.56 -1.86 22.61
CA GLU A 56 -24.07 -0.80 21.74
C GLU A 56 -22.63 -1.07 21.26
N GLN A 57 -21.78 -1.60 22.15
CA GLN A 57 -20.42 -2.02 21.83
C GLN A 57 -20.42 -3.14 20.76
N ARG A 58 -21.30 -4.15 20.89
CA ARG A 58 -21.46 -5.21 19.88
C ARG A 58 -21.97 -4.67 18.55
N ARG A 59 -22.86 -3.66 18.56
CA ARG A 59 -23.34 -3.00 17.34
C ARG A 59 -22.20 -2.26 16.63
N LEU A 60 -21.47 -1.41 17.35
CA LEU A 60 -20.34 -0.65 16.80
C LEU A 60 -19.21 -1.56 16.29
N ARG A 61 -18.96 -2.70 16.96
CA ARG A 61 -17.99 -3.70 16.48
C ARG A 61 -18.41 -4.32 15.14
N ARG A 62 -19.69 -4.66 14.96
CA ARG A 62 -20.20 -5.16 13.67
C ARG A 62 -20.09 -4.11 12.56
N GLU A 63 -20.51 -2.88 12.85
CA GLU A 63 -20.41 -1.76 11.91
C GLU A 63 -18.93 -1.48 11.53
N LYS A 64 -18.01 -1.57 12.49
CA LYS A 64 -16.57 -1.48 12.22
C LYS A 64 -16.12 -2.57 11.24
N ASP A 65 -16.51 -3.82 11.45
CA ASP A 65 -16.09 -4.95 10.61
C ASP A 65 -16.64 -4.82 9.18
N GLU A 66 -17.88 -4.33 9.03
CA GLU A 66 -18.48 -4.00 7.72
C GLU A 66 -17.69 -2.90 7.00
N ILE A 67 -17.44 -1.76 7.64
CA ILE A 67 -16.70 -0.66 7.02
C ILE A 67 -15.23 -1.04 6.77
N GLN A 68 -14.65 -1.90 7.62
CA GLN A 68 -13.30 -2.43 7.40
C GLN A 68 -13.23 -3.32 6.15
N THR A 69 -14.29 -4.09 5.87
CA THR A 69 -14.43 -4.86 4.62
C THR A 69 -14.56 -3.92 3.43
N ASP A 70 -15.38 -2.88 3.54
CA ASP A 70 -15.53 -1.85 2.50
C ASP A 70 -14.23 -1.08 2.24
N ARG A 71 -13.42 -0.83 3.28
CA ARG A 71 -12.08 -0.24 3.09
C ARG A 71 -11.20 -1.18 2.26
N GLN A 72 -11.24 -2.47 2.54
CA GLN A 72 -10.43 -3.44 1.80
C GLN A 72 -10.84 -3.50 0.32
N THR A 73 -12.14 -3.42 0.01
CA THR A 73 -12.62 -3.41 -1.39
C THR A 73 -12.18 -2.16 -2.12
N VAL A 74 -12.35 -0.98 -1.51
CA VAL A 74 -11.90 0.32 -2.06
C VAL A 74 -10.39 0.32 -2.34
N TYR A 75 -9.57 -0.21 -1.43
CA TYR A 75 -8.12 -0.30 -1.63
C TYR A 75 -7.73 -1.28 -2.76
N ARG A 76 -8.46 -2.39 -2.91
CA ARG A 76 -8.26 -3.32 -4.04
C ARG A 76 -8.61 -2.67 -5.37
N GLU A 77 -9.73 -1.94 -5.43
CA GLU A 77 -10.12 -1.16 -6.61
C GLU A 77 -9.10 -0.09 -6.96
N GLU A 78 -8.56 0.64 -5.97
CA GLU A 78 -7.51 1.66 -6.17
C GLU A 78 -6.26 1.04 -6.81
N THR A 79 -5.85 -0.13 -6.33
CA THR A 79 -4.67 -0.83 -6.86
C THR A 79 -4.92 -1.29 -8.31
N ARG A 80 -6.13 -1.77 -8.60
CA ARG A 80 -6.53 -2.16 -9.96
C ARG A 80 -6.52 -0.96 -10.92
N ILE A 81 -7.13 0.16 -10.52
CA ILE A 81 -7.17 1.40 -11.31
C ILE A 81 -5.76 1.94 -11.53
N ALA A 82 -4.89 1.89 -10.51
CA ALA A 82 -3.50 2.33 -10.65
C ALA A 82 -2.73 1.46 -11.65
N HIS A 83 -2.93 0.14 -11.64
CA HIS A 83 -2.32 -0.76 -12.61
C HIS A 83 -2.85 -0.52 -14.03
N GLU A 84 -4.16 -0.34 -14.19
CA GLU A 84 -4.81 -0.01 -15.46
C GLU A 84 -4.29 1.32 -16.04
N LEU A 85 -4.18 2.37 -15.21
CA LEU A 85 -3.59 3.65 -15.61
C LEU A 85 -2.13 3.52 -16.05
N ASN A 86 -1.33 2.72 -15.35
CA ASN A 86 0.06 2.51 -15.74
C ASN A 86 0.15 1.77 -17.09
N ASN A 87 -0.67 0.74 -17.30
CA ASN A 87 -0.71 0.02 -18.57
C ASN A 87 -1.12 0.92 -19.74
N LEU A 88 -2.14 1.75 -19.55
CA LEU A 88 -2.59 2.73 -20.55
C LEU A 88 -1.52 3.80 -20.81
N ARG A 89 -0.84 4.30 -19.77
CA ARG A 89 0.26 5.27 -19.93
C ARG A 89 1.46 4.67 -20.66
N ASP A 90 1.78 3.41 -20.40
CA ASP A 90 2.83 2.70 -21.13
C ASP A 90 2.45 2.46 -22.59
N GLU A 91 1.17 2.14 -22.87
CA GLU A 91 0.67 2.05 -24.24
C GLU A 91 0.71 3.40 -24.95
N LEU A 92 0.32 4.49 -24.28
CA LEU A 92 0.43 5.84 -24.80
C LEU A 92 1.90 6.18 -25.11
N ALA A 93 2.83 5.90 -24.19
CA ALA A 93 4.25 6.15 -24.40
C ALA A 93 4.81 5.34 -25.59
N ARG A 94 4.40 4.07 -25.74
CA ARG A 94 4.78 3.24 -26.89
C ARG A 94 4.24 3.79 -28.22
N THR A 95 2.97 4.17 -28.26
CA THR A 95 2.34 4.72 -29.47
C THR A 95 2.92 6.08 -29.84
N GLU A 96 3.18 6.95 -28.87
CA GLU A 96 3.89 8.22 -29.08
C GLU A 96 5.32 8.01 -29.57
N HIS A 97 6.05 7.06 -28.99
CA HIS A 97 7.40 6.73 -29.43
C HIS A 97 7.42 6.26 -30.89
N ASN A 98 6.47 5.39 -31.28
CA ASN A 98 6.32 4.93 -32.66
C ASN A 98 5.97 6.09 -33.61
N LEU A 99 5.07 6.99 -33.22
CA LEU A 99 4.73 8.15 -34.03
C LEU A 99 5.96 9.08 -34.20
N ARG A 100 6.74 9.27 -33.13
CA ARG A 100 7.98 10.05 -33.17
C ARG A 100 9.05 9.38 -34.03
N SER A 101 9.24 8.06 -33.97
CA SER A 101 10.26 7.38 -34.77
C SER A 101 10.00 7.48 -36.28
N ILE A 102 8.72 7.50 -36.68
CA ILE A 102 8.29 7.66 -38.08
C ILE A 102 8.37 9.13 -38.54
N THR A 103 8.32 10.08 -37.60
CA THR A 103 8.35 11.51 -37.89
C THR A 103 9.79 12.03 -37.95
N GLY A 104 10.11 12.82 -38.97
CA GLY A 104 11.47 13.36 -39.11
C GLY A 104 11.89 14.25 -37.93
N LYS A 105 13.15 14.15 -37.49
CA LYS A 105 13.71 14.91 -36.36
C LYS A 105 13.47 16.44 -36.45
N GLY A 106 13.56 17.01 -37.65
CA GLY A 106 13.34 18.44 -37.88
C GLY A 106 11.90 18.87 -37.57
N ILE A 107 10.92 18.06 -37.98
CA ILE A 107 9.50 18.29 -37.73
C ILE A 107 9.17 18.11 -36.25
N LEU A 108 9.71 17.06 -35.61
CA LEU A 108 9.52 16.81 -34.17
C LEU A 108 10.01 17.96 -33.29
N ASN A 109 11.23 18.44 -33.55
CA ASN A 109 11.76 19.59 -32.83
C ASN A 109 10.87 20.84 -33.05
N GLY A 110 10.30 20.99 -34.24
CA GLY A 110 9.33 22.04 -34.56
C GLY A 110 8.04 21.92 -33.74
N LEU A 111 7.44 20.73 -33.68
CA LEU A 111 6.26 20.42 -32.86
C LEU A 111 6.50 20.76 -31.38
N ASP A 112 7.61 20.28 -30.82
CA ASP A 112 7.96 20.51 -29.42
C ASP A 112 8.23 22.00 -29.15
N SER A 113 8.79 22.73 -30.13
CA SER A 113 9.02 24.18 -30.04
C SER A 113 7.72 24.98 -30.03
N VAL A 114 6.76 24.64 -30.90
CA VAL A 114 5.44 25.29 -30.91
C VAL A 114 4.69 25.01 -29.60
N ARG A 115 4.74 23.76 -29.12
CA ARG A 115 4.13 23.38 -27.84
C ARG A 115 4.67 24.24 -26.69
N LYS A 116 6.00 24.34 -26.56
CA LYS A 116 6.65 25.20 -25.55
C LYS A 116 6.24 26.66 -25.66
N VAL A 117 6.15 27.19 -26.88
CA VAL A 117 5.73 28.58 -27.09
C VAL A 117 4.28 28.79 -26.65
N VAL A 118 3.38 27.88 -26.99
CA VAL A 118 1.98 27.93 -26.53
C VAL A 118 1.89 27.85 -25.00
N GLU A 119 2.68 26.99 -24.35
CA GLU A 119 2.80 26.92 -22.88
C GLU A 119 3.30 28.24 -22.28
N ILE A 120 4.37 28.81 -22.81
CA ILE A 120 4.91 30.11 -22.38
C ILE A 120 3.87 31.24 -22.49
N PHE A 121 3.04 31.23 -23.53
CA PHE A 121 1.96 32.21 -23.68
C PHE A 121 0.82 31.97 -22.68
N ARG A 122 0.48 30.70 -22.44
CA ARG A 122 -0.53 30.31 -21.44
C ARG A 122 -0.11 30.73 -20.03
N ASP A 123 1.15 30.52 -19.66
CA ASP A 123 1.65 30.87 -18.32
C ASP A 123 1.75 32.38 -18.11
N ARG A 124 2.12 33.15 -19.14
CA ARG A 124 2.27 34.61 -19.02
C ARG A 124 0.98 35.40 -19.13
N TYR A 125 0.06 34.99 -20.00
CA TYR A 125 -1.13 35.78 -20.35
C TYR A 125 -2.44 35.07 -20.00
N GLY A 126 -2.37 33.87 -19.44
CA GLY A 126 -3.54 33.07 -19.09
C GLY A 126 -4.14 32.31 -20.27
N PRO A 127 -5.18 31.50 -20.01
CA PRO A 127 -5.85 30.67 -21.02
C PRO A 127 -6.67 31.48 -22.04
N ASP A 128 -7.11 32.68 -21.68
CA ASP A 128 -7.95 33.54 -22.54
C ASP A 128 -7.14 34.38 -23.55
N CYS A 129 -5.84 34.12 -23.68
CA CYS A 129 -5.01 34.81 -24.64
C CYS A 129 -5.43 34.46 -26.09
N ASP A 130 -5.54 35.47 -26.95
CA ASP A 130 -5.83 35.33 -28.38
C ASP A 130 -4.97 34.27 -29.10
N ILE A 131 -3.72 34.08 -28.64
CA ILE A 131 -2.77 33.14 -29.23
C ILE A 131 -3.15 31.70 -28.88
N VAL A 132 -3.58 31.45 -27.64
CA VAL A 132 -3.96 30.13 -27.14
C VAL A 132 -5.30 29.71 -27.76
N GLN A 133 -6.29 30.61 -27.79
CA GLN A 133 -7.58 30.34 -28.42
C GLN A 133 -7.49 30.27 -29.95
N GLY A 134 -6.54 30.98 -30.56
CA GLY A 134 -6.35 31.00 -32.01
C GLY A 134 -5.47 29.86 -32.56
N TYR A 135 -4.95 28.98 -31.71
CA TYR A 135 -4.19 27.80 -32.11
C TYR A 135 -5.06 26.55 -32.03
N HIS A 136 -5.25 25.87 -33.16
CA HIS A 136 -6.18 24.75 -33.27
C HIS A 136 -5.52 23.37 -33.25
N GLY A 137 -4.18 23.31 -33.20
CA GLY A 137 -3.43 22.05 -33.25
C GLY A 137 -2.83 21.75 -34.62
N THR A 138 -2.48 20.50 -34.84
CA THR A 138 -1.90 20.02 -36.11
C THR A 138 -2.97 19.42 -37.03
N LEU A 139 -2.70 19.37 -38.34
CA LEU A 139 -3.66 18.84 -39.30
C LEU A 139 -4.07 17.39 -38.99
N ILE A 140 -3.12 16.53 -38.57
CA ILE A 140 -3.37 15.12 -38.26
C ILE A 140 -4.34 14.93 -37.08
N GLU A 141 -4.45 15.92 -36.18
CA GLU A 141 -5.39 15.90 -35.06
C GLU A 141 -6.80 16.35 -35.46
N LEU A 142 -6.92 17.10 -36.57
CA LEU A 142 -8.15 17.76 -37.03
C LEU A 142 -8.87 16.99 -38.15
N ILE A 143 -8.30 15.87 -38.61
CA ILE A 143 -8.87 15.02 -39.66
C ILE A 143 -9.17 13.63 -39.11
N ASP A 144 -10.31 13.07 -39.51
CA ASP A 144 -10.61 11.65 -39.32
C ASP A 144 -11.10 11.03 -40.64
N CYS A 145 -10.81 9.76 -40.85
CA CYS A 145 -11.24 9.03 -42.03
C CYS A 145 -11.32 7.52 -41.78
N PRO A 146 -12.01 6.75 -42.64
CA PRO A 146 -12.02 5.29 -42.56
C PRO A 146 -10.64 4.69 -42.87
N GLU A 147 -10.33 3.55 -42.25
CA GLU A 147 -9.03 2.85 -42.36
C GLU A 147 -8.63 2.52 -43.80
N THR A 148 -9.61 2.23 -44.66
CA THR A 148 -9.41 1.95 -46.08
C THR A 148 -8.73 3.09 -46.84
N PHE A 149 -8.77 4.32 -46.32
CA PHE A 149 -8.22 5.51 -46.97
C PHE A 149 -6.94 6.01 -46.31
N TYR A 150 -6.47 5.41 -45.20
CA TYR A 150 -5.29 5.91 -44.47
C TYR A 150 -4.09 6.11 -45.37
N THR A 151 -3.63 5.09 -46.08
CA THR A 151 -2.48 5.18 -46.99
C THR A 151 -2.64 6.30 -48.02
N SER A 152 -3.80 6.38 -48.67
CA SER A 152 -4.05 7.41 -49.69
C SER A 152 -4.02 8.84 -49.12
N VAL A 153 -4.58 9.05 -47.93
CA VAL A 153 -4.60 10.36 -47.26
C VAL A 153 -3.21 10.73 -46.76
N GLU A 154 -2.49 9.76 -46.21
CA GLU A 154 -1.15 9.93 -45.65
C GLU A 154 -0.13 10.29 -46.71
N VAL A 155 -0.15 9.60 -47.86
CA VAL A 155 0.72 9.91 -49.00
C VAL A 155 0.39 11.27 -49.62
N THR A 156 -0.90 11.59 -49.74
CA THR A 156 -1.35 12.87 -50.31
C THR A 156 -0.90 14.06 -49.46
N ALA A 157 -1.07 13.97 -48.13
CA ALA A 157 -0.66 15.04 -47.22
C ALA A 157 0.86 15.04 -46.98
N GLY A 158 1.48 13.87 -46.83
CA GLY A 158 2.90 13.72 -46.53
C GLY A 158 3.28 14.40 -45.21
N SER A 159 4.29 15.28 -45.24
CA SER A 159 4.69 16.07 -44.07
C SER A 159 3.67 17.14 -43.66
N ARG A 160 2.70 17.47 -44.53
CA ARG A 160 1.67 18.48 -44.25
C ARG A 160 0.71 18.06 -43.14
N LEU A 161 0.65 16.77 -42.82
CA LEU A 161 -0.06 16.23 -41.65
C LEU A 161 0.34 16.92 -40.34
N PHE A 162 1.61 17.35 -40.23
CA PHE A 162 2.13 17.98 -39.02
C PHE A 162 2.11 19.51 -39.08
N TYR A 163 1.44 20.10 -40.07
CA TYR A 163 1.35 21.56 -40.15
C TYR A 163 0.36 22.09 -39.11
N HIS A 164 0.71 23.21 -38.49
CA HIS A 164 -0.07 23.82 -37.43
C HIS A 164 -1.18 24.70 -37.99
N VAL A 165 -2.42 24.42 -37.64
CA VAL A 165 -3.59 25.21 -38.06
C VAL A 165 -3.83 26.34 -37.07
N VAL A 166 -3.91 27.57 -37.58
CA VAL A 166 -3.99 28.79 -36.77
C VAL A 166 -5.02 29.75 -37.35
N GLN A 167 -5.70 30.50 -36.49
CA GLN A 167 -6.80 31.37 -36.91
C GLN A 167 -6.31 32.50 -37.83
N ASN A 168 -5.23 33.19 -37.43
CA ASN A 168 -4.74 34.41 -38.11
C ASN A 168 -3.22 34.38 -38.32
N ASP A 169 -2.77 34.90 -39.46
CA ASP A 169 -1.36 35.15 -39.79
C ASP A 169 -0.63 36.05 -38.76
N LYS A 170 -1.32 37.02 -38.15
CA LYS A 170 -0.76 37.83 -37.06
C LYS A 170 -0.30 37.01 -35.86
N LEU A 171 -0.98 35.90 -35.57
CA LEU A 171 -0.60 34.99 -34.46
C LEU A 171 0.66 34.22 -34.84
N VAL A 172 0.77 33.78 -36.09
CA VAL A 172 1.96 33.08 -36.62
C VAL A 172 3.21 33.93 -36.47
N ILE A 173 3.14 35.21 -36.85
CA ILE A 173 4.28 36.12 -36.75
C ILE A 173 4.75 36.24 -35.29
N ARG A 174 3.80 36.35 -34.35
CA ARG A 174 4.12 36.40 -32.91
C ARG A 174 4.73 35.09 -32.41
N MET A 175 4.20 33.94 -32.83
CA MET A 175 4.76 32.64 -32.46
C MET A 175 6.18 32.47 -32.97
N ILE A 176 6.44 32.77 -34.25
CA ILE A 176 7.78 32.67 -34.85
C ILE A 176 8.76 33.63 -34.17
N ALA A 177 8.32 34.86 -33.83
CA ALA A 177 9.15 35.80 -33.09
C ALA A 177 9.58 35.24 -31.72
N GLU A 178 8.67 34.56 -31.00
CA GLU A 178 8.98 33.94 -29.71
C GLU A 178 9.88 32.70 -29.87
N ILE A 179 9.66 31.87 -30.90
CA ILE A 179 10.55 30.73 -31.24
C ILE A 179 11.98 31.21 -31.46
N ASN A 180 12.16 32.25 -32.28
CA ASN A 180 13.48 32.82 -32.58
C ASN A 180 14.10 33.48 -31.34
N LYS A 181 13.30 34.15 -30.51
CA LYS A 181 13.77 34.79 -29.27
C LYS A 181 14.36 33.78 -28.28
N HIS A 182 13.80 32.58 -28.21
CA HIS A 182 14.28 31.50 -27.34
C HIS A 182 15.25 30.53 -28.05
N ASN A 183 15.65 30.82 -29.29
CA ASN A 183 16.52 29.96 -30.11
C ASN A 183 16.06 28.50 -30.16
N LEU A 184 14.74 28.28 -30.30
CA LEU A 184 14.18 26.94 -30.31
C LEU A 184 14.45 26.25 -31.67
N PRO A 185 14.93 24.99 -31.66
CA PRO A 185 15.28 24.27 -32.89
C PRO A 185 14.06 23.68 -33.58
N GLY A 186 14.11 23.52 -34.91
CA GLY A 186 13.14 22.74 -35.68
C GLY A 186 12.48 23.50 -36.82
N GLU A 187 11.82 22.74 -37.70
CA GLU A 187 11.08 23.27 -38.83
C GLU A 187 9.60 23.37 -38.49
N VAL A 188 9.05 24.58 -38.55
CA VAL A 188 7.65 24.85 -38.23
C VAL A 188 6.92 25.39 -39.45
N ASN A 189 5.78 24.76 -39.77
CA ASN A 189 4.93 25.15 -40.88
C ASN A 189 3.52 25.45 -40.34
N PHE A 190 2.97 26.60 -40.73
CA PHE A 190 1.67 27.09 -40.27
C PHE A 190 0.68 27.25 -41.41
N LEU A 191 -0.59 26.98 -41.14
CA LEU A 191 -1.73 27.11 -42.03
C LEU A 191 -2.72 28.15 -41.47
N PRO A 192 -2.52 29.45 -41.79
CA PRO A 192 -3.40 30.51 -41.33
C PRO A 192 -4.74 30.48 -42.07
N ILE A 193 -5.84 30.20 -41.34
CA ILE A 193 -7.20 30.08 -41.89
C ILE A 193 -7.59 31.38 -42.63
N ASN A 194 -7.29 32.55 -42.06
CA ASN A 194 -7.64 33.84 -42.64
C ASN A 194 -7.01 34.15 -44.02
N ARG A 195 -5.92 33.48 -44.39
CA ARG A 195 -5.24 33.69 -45.69
C ARG A 195 -5.59 32.65 -46.74
N LEU A 196 -6.21 31.54 -46.36
CA LEU A 196 -6.51 30.45 -47.28
C LEU A 196 -7.81 30.73 -48.04
N CYS A 197 -7.68 31.36 -49.21
CA CYS A 197 -8.76 31.48 -50.18
C CYS A 197 -8.65 30.36 -51.21
N VAL A 198 -9.44 29.30 -51.06
CA VAL A 198 -9.48 28.18 -52.00
C VAL A 198 -10.82 28.18 -52.73
N GLN A 199 -10.77 28.27 -54.06
CA GLN A 199 -11.95 28.07 -54.89
C GLN A 199 -12.22 26.57 -55.02
N GLU A 200 -13.45 26.15 -54.72
CA GLU A 200 -13.89 24.79 -54.99
C GLU A 200 -13.86 24.53 -56.49
N SER A 201 -13.09 23.52 -56.87
CA SER A 201 -13.01 23.08 -58.26
C SER A 201 -14.19 22.16 -58.56
N SER A 202 -14.77 22.25 -59.75
CA SER A 202 -15.76 21.28 -60.19
C SER A 202 -15.11 19.90 -60.29
N TYR A 203 -15.54 18.97 -59.45
CA TYR A 203 -15.06 17.60 -59.47
C TYR A 203 -15.65 16.84 -60.69
N PRO A 204 -14.88 15.95 -61.33
CA PRO A 204 -15.40 15.11 -62.40
C PRO A 204 -16.38 14.08 -61.84
N GLU A 205 -17.60 14.04 -62.40
CA GLU A 205 -18.59 13.00 -62.11
C GLU A 205 -18.25 11.74 -62.91
N THR A 206 -17.39 10.90 -62.36
CA THR A 206 -17.00 9.62 -62.94
C THR A 206 -17.17 8.51 -61.91
N ASN A 207 -17.65 7.33 -62.32
CA ASN A 207 -17.84 6.19 -61.40
C ASN A 207 -16.51 5.60 -60.87
N ASP A 208 -15.38 5.92 -61.50
CA ASP A 208 -14.08 5.32 -61.15
C ASP A 208 -13.15 6.25 -60.35
N ALA A 209 -13.63 7.45 -60.02
CA ALA A 209 -12.89 8.40 -59.18
C ALA A 209 -13.80 9.17 -58.24
N ILE A 210 -13.35 9.33 -57.00
CA ILE A 210 -14.04 10.08 -55.95
C ILE A 210 -13.14 11.21 -55.41
N PRO A 211 -13.67 12.40 -55.10
CA PRO A 211 -12.89 13.45 -54.44
C PRO A 211 -12.43 13.01 -53.06
N MET A 212 -11.14 13.17 -52.73
CA MET A 212 -10.60 12.77 -51.43
C MET A 212 -11.33 13.47 -50.27
N ILE A 213 -11.64 14.76 -50.43
CA ILE A 213 -12.34 15.55 -49.41
C ILE A 213 -13.72 15.00 -49.04
N SER A 214 -14.38 14.26 -49.94
CA SER A 214 -15.71 13.67 -49.67
C SER A 214 -15.69 12.50 -48.68
N ARG A 215 -14.51 11.94 -48.39
CA ARG A 215 -14.32 10.81 -47.47
C ARG A 215 -13.63 11.18 -46.16
N LEU A 216 -13.35 12.47 -45.96
CA LEU A 216 -12.74 13.01 -44.76
C LEU A 216 -13.82 13.61 -43.85
N ASN A 217 -13.71 13.34 -42.55
CA ASN A 217 -14.50 13.96 -41.51
C ASN A 217 -13.69 15.08 -40.85
N PHE A 218 -14.24 16.30 -40.81
CA PHE A 218 -13.60 17.47 -40.22
C PHE A 218 -14.64 18.55 -39.88
N ASP A 219 -14.30 19.49 -38.99
CA ASP A 219 -15.14 20.66 -38.68
C ASP A 219 -15.16 21.63 -39.88
N GLU A 220 -16.33 22.14 -40.23
CA GLU A 220 -16.57 23.07 -41.34
C GLU A 220 -15.71 24.35 -41.22
N LYS A 221 -15.34 24.76 -40.00
CA LYS A 221 -14.40 25.87 -39.77
C LYS A 221 -13.05 25.67 -40.46
N PHE A 222 -12.60 24.42 -40.60
CA PHE A 222 -11.32 24.07 -41.22
C PHE A 222 -11.45 23.72 -42.70
N ARG A 223 -12.65 23.86 -43.28
CA ARG A 223 -12.92 23.47 -44.68
C ARG A 223 -11.99 24.14 -45.69
N GLY A 224 -11.62 25.40 -45.47
CA GLY A 224 -10.64 26.11 -46.32
C GLY A 224 -9.25 25.47 -46.30
N VAL A 225 -8.82 24.97 -45.12
CA VAL A 225 -7.55 24.24 -44.95
C VAL A 225 -7.62 22.88 -45.64
N MET A 226 -8.71 22.15 -45.46
CA MET A 226 -8.89 20.83 -46.08
C MET A 226 -8.95 20.92 -47.61
N LEU A 227 -9.65 21.92 -48.15
CA LEU A 227 -9.68 22.18 -49.59
C LEU A 227 -8.30 22.56 -50.15
N HIS A 228 -7.47 23.26 -49.37
CA HIS A 228 -6.11 23.61 -49.80
C HIS A 228 -5.23 22.38 -50.01
N ILE A 229 -5.34 21.39 -49.11
CA ILE A 229 -4.47 20.20 -49.09
C ILE A 229 -5.05 19.07 -49.94
N PHE A 230 -6.32 18.73 -49.74
CA PHE A 230 -6.98 17.57 -50.33
C PHE A 230 -7.93 17.93 -51.48
N GLY A 231 -8.30 19.22 -51.63
CA GLY A 231 -9.33 19.64 -52.57
C GLY A 231 -8.97 19.48 -54.04
N LYS A 232 -7.69 19.25 -54.38
CA LYS A 232 -7.24 19.00 -55.75
C LYS A 232 -6.75 17.56 -56.00
N THR A 233 -7.17 16.62 -55.14
CA THR A 233 -6.80 15.21 -55.22
C THR A 233 -8.03 14.32 -55.40
N LEU A 234 -7.96 13.38 -56.36
CA LEU A 234 -8.98 12.38 -56.64
C LEU A 234 -8.47 10.98 -56.30
N ILE A 235 -9.29 10.18 -55.63
CA ILE A 235 -9.01 8.77 -55.36
C ILE A 235 -9.58 7.95 -56.51
N CYS A 236 -8.73 7.20 -57.21
CA CYS A 236 -9.06 6.42 -58.40
C CYS A 236 -8.99 4.91 -58.10
N ARG A 237 -9.75 4.09 -58.83
CA ARG A 237 -9.73 2.63 -58.65
C ARG A 237 -8.40 1.99 -59.06
N SER A 238 -7.74 2.50 -60.11
CA SER A 238 -6.48 1.97 -60.61
C SER A 238 -5.53 3.06 -61.08
N ILE A 239 -4.24 2.72 -61.20
CA ILE A 239 -3.21 3.65 -61.65
C ILE A 239 -3.37 4.05 -63.12
N GLU A 240 -3.92 3.18 -63.97
CA GLU A 240 -4.19 3.53 -65.38
C GLU A 240 -5.25 4.61 -65.48
N ILE A 241 -6.35 4.46 -64.72
CA ILE A 241 -7.43 5.44 -64.64
C ILE A 241 -6.91 6.76 -64.05
N ALA A 242 -6.09 6.67 -62.99
CA ALA A 242 -5.45 7.83 -62.39
C ALA A 242 -4.58 8.61 -63.40
N THR A 243 -3.83 7.90 -64.25
CA THR A 243 -2.98 8.52 -65.29
C THR A 243 -3.81 9.22 -66.36
N GLN A 244 -4.92 8.62 -66.77
CA GLN A 244 -5.84 9.22 -67.74
C GLN A 244 -6.51 10.49 -67.17
N LEU A 245 -7.05 10.39 -65.95
CA LEU A 245 -7.75 11.50 -65.29
C LEU A 245 -6.83 12.66 -64.95
N ALA A 246 -5.60 12.40 -64.50
CA ALA A 246 -4.62 13.44 -64.19
C ALA A 246 -4.30 14.31 -65.42
N ARG A 247 -4.18 13.69 -66.61
CA ARG A 247 -3.93 14.40 -67.87
C ARG A 247 -5.12 15.20 -68.37
N THR A 248 -6.34 14.64 -68.27
CA THR A 248 -7.54 15.25 -68.87
C THR A 248 -8.17 16.31 -67.97
N LYS A 249 -8.17 16.13 -66.65
CA LYS A 249 -8.94 16.95 -65.69
C LYS A 249 -8.07 17.85 -64.81
N ASN A 250 -6.74 17.81 -64.93
CA ASN A 250 -5.80 18.66 -64.18
C ASN A 250 -5.92 18.52 -62.64
N PHE A 251 -6.29 17.32 -62.16
CA PHE A 251 -6.29 16.93 -60.76
C PHE A 251 -5.12 16.00 -60.47
N ASP A 252 -4.60 16.02 -59.25
CA ASP A 252 -3.71 14.97 -58.80
C ASP A 252 -4.57 13.73 -58.50
N CYS A 253 -4.12 12.55 -58.89
CA CYS A 253 -4.87 11.31 -58.73
C CYS A 253 -4.07 10.35 -57.86
N ILE A 254 -4.73 9.56 -57.03
CA ILE A 254 -4.09 8.57 -56.15
C ILE A 254 -4.93 7.30 -56.07
N THR A 255 -4.30 6.13 -55.97
CA THR A 255 -5.00 4.86 -55.71
C THR A 255 -5.21 4.64 -54.20
N LEU A 256 -6.00 3.63 -53.82
CA LEU A 256 -6.13 3.25 -52.40
C LEU A 256 -4.81 2.76 -51.80
N ASP A 257 -3.97 2.14 -52.63
CA ASP A 257 -2.68 1.57 -52.25
C ASP A 257 -1.57 2.63 -52.09
N GLY A 258 -1.84 3.89 -52.44
CA GLY A 258 -0.92 5.01 -52.26
C GLY A 258 -0.13 5.41 -53.52
N ASP A 259 -0.40 4.81 -54.68
CA ASP A 259 0.24 5.22 -55.93
C ASP A 259 -0.34 6.54 -56.43
N GLN A 260 0.51 7.57 -56.51
CA GLN A 260 0.15 8.93 -56.89
C GLN A 260 0.58 9.27 -58.32
N VAL A 261 -0.33 9.91 -59.05
CA VAL A 261 -0.07 10.54 -60.34
C VAL A 261 -0.36 12.04 -60.23
N SER A 262 0.68 12.86 -60.33
CA SER A 262 0.49 14.31 -60.37
C SER A 262 -0.08 14.74 -61.71
N ARG A 263 -0.89 15.81 -61.71
CA ARG A 263 -1.31 16.55 -62.90
C ARG A 263 -0.14 17.00 -63.79
N LYS A 264 1.06 17.15 -63.20
CA LYS A 264 2.31 17.50 -63.91
C LYS A 264 2.98 16.30 -64.60
N GLY A 265 2.41 15.09 -64.46
CA GLY A 265 2.91 13.87 -65.09
C GLY A 265 3.92 13.08 -64.26
N THR A 266 4.22 13.48 -63.02
CA THR A 266 5.06 12.70 -62.12
C THR A 266 4.28 11.52 -61.56
N LEU A 267 4.87 10.33 -61.61
CA LEU A 267 4.35 9.09 -61.04
C LEU A 267 5.16 8.77 -59.79
N THR A 268 4.50 8.47 -58.68
CA THR A 268 5.13 8.12 -57.40
C THR A 268 4.38 6.93 -56.82
N GLY A 269 5.10 5.87 -56.48
CA GLY A 269 4.51 4.65 -55.95
C GLY A 269 5.55 3.83 -55.19
N GLY A 270 5.08 2.83 -54.46
CA GLY A 270 5.91 2.01 -53.60
C GLY A 270 5.10 1.15 -52.65
N TYR A 271 5.79 0.35 -51.84
CA TYR A 271 5.15 -0.43 -50.78
C TYR A 271 5.01 0.42 -49.52
N TYR A 272 3.78 0.54 -49.01
CA TYR A 272 3.47 1.20 -47.75
C TYR A 272 3.02 0.17 -46.73
N ASP A 273 3.71 0.11 -45.59
CA ASP A 273 3.32 -0.78 -44.50
C ASP A 273 2.14 -0.17 -43.72
N SER A 274 1.03 -0.90 -43.66
CA SER A 274 -0.16 -0.47 -42.94
C SER A 274 0.07 -0.34 -41.44
N ARG A 275 0.97 -1.15 -40.86
CA ARG A 275 1.25 -1.15 -39.40
C ARG A 275 1.92 0.14 -38.91
N LEU A 276 2.55 0.89 -39.82
CA LEU A 276 3.27 2.13 -39.53
C LEU A 276 2.48 3.36 -40.00
N SER A 277 1.16 3.24 -40.20
CA SER A 277 0.34 4.38 -40.57
C SER A 277 0.33 5.44 -39.46
N ARG A 278 0.72 6.67 -39.80
CA ARG A 278 0.70 7.82 -38.87
C ARG A 278 -0.71 8.16 -38.42
N LEU A 279 -1.70 8.00 -39.31
CA LEU A 279 -3.11 8.29 -38.99
C LEU A 279 -3.66 7.26 -37.98
N GLU A 280 -3.36 5.97 -38.17
CA GLU A 280 -3.75 4.94 -37.23
C GLU A 280 -3.11 5.17 -35.85
N LEU A 281 -1.80 5.44 -35.81
CA LEU A 281 -1.09 5.71 -34.57
C LEU A 281 -1.63 6.94 -33.85
N GLN A 282 -1.93 8.01 -34.59
CA GLN A 282 -2.53 9.23 -34.01
C GLN A 282 -3.94 8.96 -33.46
N LYS A 283 -4.75 8.16 -34.14
CA LYS A 283 -6.10 7.80 -33.67
C LYS A 283 -6.05 6.91 -32.43
N ARG A 284 -5.14 5.92 -32.40
CA ARG A 284 -4.90 5.09 -31.22
C ARG A 284 -4.44 5.96 -30.04
N LYS A 285 -3.50 6.86 -30.29
CA LYS A 285 -3.03 7.84 -29.28
C LYS A 285 -4.21 8.63 -28.67
N GLN A 286 -5.03 9.27 -29.50
CA GLN A 286 -6.18 10.05 -29.04
C GLN A 286 -7.17 9.20 -28.23
N LYS A 287 -7.44 7.97 -28.68
CA LYS A 287 -8.32 7.03 -27.95
C LYS A 287 -7.75 6.69 -26.57
N THR A 288 -6.47 6.32 -26.49
CA THR A 288 -5.81 6.01 -25.22
C THR A 288 -5.75 7.22 -24.29
N GLU A 289 -5.54 8.44 -24.81
CA GLU A 289 -5.59 9.67 -24.01
C GLU A 289 -6.98 9.90 -23.37
N ILE A 290 -8.06 9.64 -24.12
CA ILE A 290 -9.43 9.72 -23.60
C ILE A 290 -9.66 8.67 -22.51
N GLU A 291 -9.26 7.41 -22.75
CA GLU A 291 -9.40 6.32 -21.77
C GLU A 291 -8.60 6.60 -20.47
N ILE A 292 -7.41 7.20 -20.58
CA ILE A 292 -6.64 7.66 -19.43
C ILE A 292 -7.42 8.71 -18.66
N GLN A 293 -7.98 9.72 -19.34
CA GLN A 293 -8.73 10.79 -18.68
C GLN A 293 -9.98 10.26 -17.96
N GLU A 294 -10.72 9.34 -18.58
CA GLU A 294 -11.87 8.68 -17.96
C GLU A 294 -11.46 7.88 -16.72
N THR A 295 -10.38 7.10 -16.83
CA THR A 295 -9.86 6.29 -15.72
C THR A 295 -9.30 7.17 -14.59
N GLU A 296 -8.69 8.32 -14.90
CA GLU A 296 -8.25 9.31 -13.91
C GLU A 296 -9.44 9.92 -13.15
N ASN A 297 -10.56 10.20 -13.83
CA ASN A 297 -11.79 10.66 -13.18
C ASN A 297 -12.35 9.59 -12.23
N VAL A 298 -12.31 8.31 -12.63
CA VAL A 298 -12.70 7.18 -11.77
C VAL A 298 -11.78 7.09 -10.55
N ARG A 299 -10.46 7.25 -10.73
CA ARG A 299 -9.50 7.31 -9.63
C ARG A 299 -9.81 8.46 -8.65
N GLU A 300 -10.15 9.64 -9.15
CA GLU A 300 -10.50 10.78 -8.28
C GLU A 300 -11.77 10.50 -7.46
N ASN A 301 -12.78 9.90 -8.08
CA ASN A 301 -14.00 9.48 -7.38
C ASN A 301 -13.72 8.39 -6.33
N ASN A 302 -12.84 7.44 -6.64
CA ASN A 302 -12.42 6.41 -5.69
C ASN A 302 -11.63 7.00 -4.52
N ALA A 303 -10.74 7.97 -4.79
CA ALA A 303 -10.01 8.70 -3.74
C ALA A 303 -10.96 9.42 -2.77
N LYS A 304 -12.03 10.06 -3.27
CA LYS A 304 -13.08 10.67 -2.41
C LYS A 304 -13.81 9.61 -1.59
N ARG A 305 -14.14 8.46 -2.16
CA ARG A 305 -14.78 7.34 -1.44
C ARG A 305 -13.87 6.77 -0.35
N LYS A 306 -12.58 6.62 -0.63
CA LYS A 306 -11.57 6.20 0.33
C LYS A 306 -11.49 7.14 1.52
N GLU A 307 -11.43 8.45 1.28
CA GLU A 307 -11.42 9.46 2.35
C GLU A 307 -12.67 9.38 3.23
N GLN A 308 -13.85 9.15 2.63
CA GLN A 308 -15.11 8.97 3.37
C GLN A 308 -15.08 7.71 4.25
N VAL A 309 -14.60 6.58 3.72
CA VAL A 309 -14.51 5.32 4.47
C VAL A 309 -13.49 5.42 5.60
N ASP A 310 -12.33 6.02 5.36
CA ASP A 310 -11.31 6.24 6.39
C ASP A 310 -11.82 7.18 7.50
N ALA A 311 -12.56 8.23 7.13
CA ALA A 311 -13.21 9.12 8.10
C ALA A 311 -14.29 8.40 8.93
N GLN A 312 -15.08 7.51 8.33
CA GLN A 312 -16.06 6.69 9.04
C GLN A 312 -15.38 5.70 10.01
N ILE A 313 -14.33 5.01 9.58
CA ILE A 313 -13.57 4.08 10.43
C ILE A 313 -13.00 4.79 11.65
N ASN A 314 -12.38 5.97 11.46
CA ASN A 314 -11.80 6.71 12.58
C ASN A 314 -12.87 7.11 13.61
N ARG A 315 -14.06 7.55 13.17
CA ARG A 315 -15.19 7.85 14.06
C ARG A 315 -15.65 6.62 14.85
N ILE A 316 -15.78 5.47 14.18
CA ILE A 316 -16.22 4.24 14.85
C ILE A 316 -15.15 3.74 15.83
N ILE A 317 -13.86 3.84 15.49
CA ILE A 317 -12.77 3.48 16.40
C ILE A 317 -12.82 4.34 17.67
N ASP A 318 -13.00 5.67 17.52
CA ASP A 318 -13.14 6.58 18.65
C ASP A 318 -14.34 6.23 19.53
N ASP A 319 -15.49 5.93 18.94
CA ASP A 319 -16.69 5.56 19.67
C ASP A 319 -16.57 4.20 20.37
N VAL A 320 -15.92 3.22 19.74
CA VAL A 320 -15.60 1.92 20.36
C VAL A 320 -14.68 2.13 21.58
N GLN A 321 -13.62 2.95 21.46
CA GLN A 321 -12.72 3.23 22.59
C GLN A 321 -13.43 3.96 23.75
N ARG A 322 -14.31 4.93 23.44
CA ARG A 322 -15.14 5.60 24.44
C ARG A 322 -16.06 4.62 25.17
N LYS A 323 -16.68 3.69 24.45
CA LYS A 323 -17.55 2.67 25.08
C LYS A 323 -16.74 1.64 25.86
N ASP A 324 -15.55 1.25 25.41
CA ASP A 324 -14.64 0.35 26.14
C ASP A 324 -14.20 0.94 27.48
N THR A 325 -13.85 2.23 27.52
CA THR A 325 -13.51 2.91 28.78
C THR A 325 -14.69 3.02 29.74
N VAL A 326 -15.89 3.31 29.23
CA VAL A 326 -17.12 3.32 30.06
C VAL A 326 -17.39 1.93 30.62
N ARG A 327 -17.32 0.88 29.80
CA ARG A 327 -17.52 -0.51 30.23
C ARG A 327 -16.51 -0.91 31.32
N SER A 328 -15.23 -0.61 31.11
CA SER A 328 -14.18 -0.90 32.11
C SER A 328 -14.43 -0.20 33.45
N LYS A 329 -14.95 1.04 33.45
CA LYS A 329 -15.35 1.72 34.69
C LYS A 329 -16.47 0.98 35.43
N HIS A 330 -17.52 0.55 34.72
CA HIS A 330 -18.64 -0.19 35.32
C HIS A 330 -18.19 -1.57 35.83
N GLU A 331 -17.33 -2.29 35.08
CA GLU A 331 -16.74 -3.56 35.52
C GLU A 331 -15.91 -3.40 36.80
N ASN A 332 -15.05 -2.37 36.86
CA ASN A 332 -14.29 -2.06 38.07
C ASN A 332 -15.18 -1.67 39.26
N GLN A 333 -16.27 -0.95 39.01
CA GLN A 333 -17.24 -0.57 40.04
C GLN A 333 -17.99 -1.79 40.59
N ILE A 334 -18.40 -2.73 39.74
CA ILE A 334 -18.98 -4.01 40.16
C ILE A 334 -17.95 -4.82 40.97
N GLN A 335 -16.70 -4.88 40.52
CA GLN A 335 -15.65 -5.63 41.22
C GLN A 335 -15.40 -5.07 42.63
N LEU A 336 -15.35 -3.75 42.79
CA LEU A 336 -15.21 -3.09 44.09
C LEU A 336 -16.40 -3.40 45.00
N LEU A 337 -17.63 -3.30 44.49
CA LEU A 337 -18.85 -3.66 45.21
C LEU A 337 -18.83 -5.14 45.65
N LEU A 338 -18.40 -6.04 44.77
CA LEU A 338 -18.29 -7.47 45.06
C LEU A 338 -17.29 -7.75 46.19
N THR A 339 -16.12 -7.08 46.18
CA THR A 339 -15.13 -7.19 47.25
C THR A 339 -15.71 -6.74 48.59
N VAL A 340 -16.40 -5.59 48.62
CA VAL A 340 -17.04 -5.09 49.85
C VAL A 340 -18.10 -6.06 50.38
N VAL A 341 -18.90 -6.67 49.49
CA VAL A 341 -19.91 -7.67 49.88
C VAL A 341 -19.25 -8.94 50.42
N VAL A 342 -18.18 -9.44 49.79
CA VAL A 342 -17.44 -10.63 50.25
C VAL A 342 -16.79 -10.39 51.62
N GLU A 343 -16.17 -9.24 51.85
CA GLU A 343 -15.61 -8.87 53.15
C GLU A 343 -16.70 -8.79 54.23
N ARG A 344 -17.85 -8.19 53.92
CA ARG A 344 -18.99 -8.12 54.86
C ARG A 344 -19.55 -9.52 55.18
N LEU A 345 -19.70 -10.40 54.20
CA LEU A 345 -20.17 -11.78 54.40
C LEU A 345 -19.15 -12.64 55.19
N GLY A 346 -17.85 -12.41 54.98
CA GLY A 346 -16.79 -13.02 55.80
C GLY A 346 -16.92 -12.65 57.27
N ASN A 347 -17.08 -11.35 57.56
CA ASN A 347 -17.32 -10.85 58.92
C ASN A 347 -18.60 -11.44 59.54
N PHE A 348 -19.66 -11.62 58.74
CA PHE A 348 -20.89 -12.30 59.20
C PHE A 348 -20.67 -13.77 59.54
N THR A 349 -19.87 -14.49 58.75
CA THR A 349 -19.59 -15.91 58.98
C THR A 349 -18.76 -16.11 60.25
N GLU A 350 -17.78 -15.25 60.47
CA GLU A 350 -16.95 -15.25 61.67
C GLU A 350 -17.79 -14.89 62.92
N TYR A 351 -18.71 -13.92 62.80
CA TYR A 351 -19.65 -13.58 63.85
C TYR A 351 -20.60 -14.76 64.18
N ILE A 352 -21.19 -15.43 63.18
CA ILE A 352 -22.03 -16.62 63.41
C ILE A 352 -21.24 -17.74 64.10
N GLN A 353 -19.99 -18.00 63.70
CA GLN A 353 -19.13 -18.98 64.39
C GLN A 353 -18.91 -18.62 65.86
N THR A 354 -18.69 -17.34 66.19
CA THR A 354 -18.54 -16.93 67.60
C THR A 354 -19.83 -17.06 68.42
N VAL A 355 -20.98 -16.85 67.79
CA VAL A 355 -22.30 -17.04 68.42
C VAL A 355 -22.62 -18.53 68.58
N GLU A 356 -22.33 -19.38 67.60
CA GLU A 356 -22.47 -20.83 67.70
C GLU A 356 -21.59 -21.42 68.80
N VAL A 357 -20.32 -21.00 68.92
CA VAL A 357 -19.43 -21.41 70.01
C VAL A 357 -19.98 -21.00 71.39
N ARG A 358 -20.79 -19.93 71.47
CA ARG A 358 -21.48 -19.52 72.71
C ARG A 358 -22.80 -20.26 72.97
N THR A 359 -23.56 -20.62 71.93
CA THR A 359 -24.83 -21.35 72.09
C THR A 359 -24.63 -22.85 72.35
N TYR A 360 -23.55 -23.46 71.82
CA TYR A 360 -23.16 -24.85 72.13
C TYR A 360 -22.71 -25.06 73.60
N GLY A 361 -22.54 -23.99 74.38
CA GLY A 361 -22.33 -24.05 75.82
C GLY A 361 -23.61 -24.08 76.67
N LYS A 362 -24.82 -23.93 76.10
CA LYS A 362 -26.07 -23.77 76.88
C LYS A 362 -27.36 -24.30 76.23
N HIS A 363 -27.33 -25.27 75.32
CA HIS A 363 -28.57 -25.92 74.83
C HIS A 363 -28.45 -27.45 74.88
N PHE A 364 -28.41 -27.98 76.10
CA PHE A 364 -28.70 -29.38 76.40
C PHE A 364 -29.87 -29.41 77.39
N GLU A 365 -31.06 -29.04 76.90
CA GLU A 365 -32.38 -29.32 77.46
C GLU A 365 -33.42 -28.60 76.58
N ILE A 366 -33.96 -29.29 75.58
CA ILE A 366 -35.36 -29.31 75.14
C ILE A 366 -35.39 -30.27 73.95
N ASP A 367 -35.77 -31.50 74.27
CA ASP A 367 -36.03 -32.57 73.34
C ASP A 367 -37.52 -32.54 72.97
N VAL A 368 -37.78 -32.84 71.69
CA VAL A 368 -38.99 -33.50 71.19
C VAL A 368 -40.31 -32.71 71.28
N ILE A 369 -40.79 -32.22 70.13
CA ILE A 369 -42.14 -32.41 69.54
C ILE A 369 -42.21 -31.51 68.31
N GLY A 370 -42.48 -32.08 67.13
CA GLY A 370 -42.76 -31.27 65.93
C GLY A 370 -42.37 -31.88 64.59
N ILE A 371 -42.09 -33.19 64.50
CA ILE A 371 -42.26 -33.91 63.22
C ILE A 371 -43.74 -34.24 63.11
N PHE A 372 -44.49 -33.43 62.36
CA PHE A 372 -45.79 -33.65 61.72
C PHE A 372 -46.29 -32.24 61.36
N LEU A 373 -46.22 -31.77 60.12
CA LEU A 373 -47.04 -32.17 58.99
C LEU A 373 -46.34 -31.60 57.73
N LEU A 374 -45.99 -32.39 56.71
CA LEU A 374 -46.89 -32.77 55.60
C LEU A 374 -47.59 -31.50 55.07
N GLU A 375 -47.12 -30.91 53.97
CA GLU A 375 -47.56 -31.20 52.59
C GLU A 375 -47.07 -30.00 51.73
N ASN A 376 -46.76 -30.02 50.43
CA ASN A 376 -46.91 -30.99 49.37
C ASN A 376 -46.02 -30.51 48.19
N GLU A 377 -45.14 -31.39 47.70
CA GLU A 377 -45.26 -31.99 46.36
C GLU A 377 -45.41 -31.12 45.09
N ILE A 378 -44.69 -29.99 44.97
CA ILE A 378 -44.46 -29.35 43.64
C ILE A 378 -42.96 -29.05 43.37
N LEU A 379 -42.06 -29.21 44.36
CA LEU A 379 -40.61 -28.93 44.22
C LEU A 379 -39.74 -30.17 43.93
N LEU A 380 -40.31 -31.23 43.34
CA LEU A 380 -39.70 -32.57 43.26
C LEU A 380 -38.73 -32.78 42.08
N MET A 381 -38.61 -31.85 41.13
CA MET A 381 -37.69 -32.00 39.97
C MET A 381 -36.36 -31.25 40.08
N THR A 382 -36.23 -30.26 40.96
CA THR A 382 -34.97 -29.55 41.24
C THR A 382 -34.23 -30.13 42.45
N PHE A 383 -34.95 -30.84 43.32
CA PHE A 383 -34.43 -31.43 44.56
C PHE A 383 -33.48 -32.60 44.33
N ASP A 384 -33.68 -33.46 43.31
CA ASP A 384 -32.85 -34.65 43.09
C ASP A 384 -31.41 -34.34 42.62
N LYS A 385 -31.20 -33.20 41.94
CA LYS A 385 -29.85 -32.71 41.62
C LYS A 385 -29.13 -32.21 42.87
N LEU A 386 -29.80 -31.35 43.65
CA LEU A 386 -29.30 -30.88 44.94
C LEU A 386 -29.07 -32.03 45.94
N LYS A 387 -29.86 -33.11 45.89
CA LYS A 387 -29.72 -34.30 46.75
C LYS A 387 -28.43 -35.06 46.43
N LYS A 388 -28.03 -35.15 45.17
CA LYS A 388 -26.75 -35.78 44.74
C LYS A 388 -25.56 -34.92 45.15
N ASP A 389 -25.65 -33.61 45.00
CA ASP A 389 -24.58 -32.69 45.40
C ASP A 389 -24.43 -32.64 46.94
N ILE A 390 -25.54 -32.60 47.68
CA ILE A 390 -25.55 -32.71 49.15
C ILE A 390 -25.09 -34.10 49.62
N HIS A 391 -25.35 -35.17 48.87
CA HIS A 391 -24.82 -36.49 49.18
C HIS A 391 -23.30 -36.55 49.00
N MET A 392 -22.77 -36.02 47.88
CA MET A 392 -21.33 -35.90 47.67
C MET A 392 -20.66 -35.03 48.73
N TRP A 393 -21.25 -33.89 49.08
CA TRP A 393 -20.70 -33.03 50.14
C TRP A 393 -20.82 -33.65 51.53
N LYS A 394 -21.88 -34.41 51.84
CA LYS A 394 -21.96 -35.21 53.08
C LYS A 394 -20.92 -36.34 53.11
N GLU A 395 -20.62 -36.93 51.97
CA GLU A 395 -19.64 -38.03 51.82
C GLU A 395 -18.19 -37.51 51.91
N GLU A 396 -17.90 -36.33 51.34
CA GLU A 396 -16.65 -35.59 51.54
C GLU A 396 -16.50 -35.07 52.98
N LEU A 397 -17.57 -34.59 53.61
CA LEU A 397 -17.56 -34.15 55.01
C LEU A 397 -17.33 -35.34 55.96
N ARG A 398 -17.95 -36.50 55.68
CA ARG A 398 -17.71 -37.76 56.40
C ARG A 398 -16.26 -38.23 56.24
N GLY A 399 -15.69 -38.16 55.04
CA GLY A 399 -14.28 -38.49 54.79
C GLY A 399 -13.29 -37.53 55.48
N LYS A 400 -13.63 -36.24 55.61
CA LYS A 400 -12.83 -35.28 56.40
C LYS A 400 -13.02 -35.44 57.91
N GLN A 401 -14.19 -35.88 58.38
CA GLN A 401 -14.43 -36.24 59.79
C GLN A 401 -13.71 -37.53 60.21
N GLU A 402 -13.59 -38.52 59.33
CA GLU A 402 -12.85 -39.78 59.58
C GLU A 402 -11.33 -39.62 59.63
N THR A 403 -10.77 -38.61 58.93
CA THR A 403 -9.31 -38.32 58.93
C THR A 403 -8.85 -37.36 60.04
N LYS A 404 -9.80 -36.74 60.76
CA LYS A 404 -9.54 -35.81 61.87
C LYS A 404 -8.83 -36.46 63.08
N PRO A 405 -9.24 -37.65 63.58
CA PRO A 405 -8.57 -38.30 64.72
C PRO A 405 -7.11 -38.64 64.43
N GLN A 406 -6.79 -39.03 63.19
CA GLN A 406 -5.43 -39.38 62.77
C GLN A 406 -4.49 -38.16 62.71
N LYS A 407 -5.03 -36.99 62.34
CA LYS A 407 -4.29 -35.72 62.35
C LYS A 407 -4.11 -35.18 63.78
N GLU A 408 -5.12 -35.33 64.64
CA GLU A 408 -5.03 -34.98 66.07
C GLU A 408 -3.99 -35.84 66.80
N TYR A 409 -3.90 -37.13 66.48
CA TYR A 409 -2.85 -38.03 67.00
C TYR A 409 -1.43 -37.61 66.56
N LYS A 410 -1.21 -37.33 65.27
CA LYS A 410 0.08 -36.82 64.76
C LYS A 410 0.48 -35.49 65.40
N LEU A 411 -0.50 -34.61 65.62
CA LEU A 411 -0.27 -33.30 66.24
C LEU A 411 0.03 -33.41 67.73
N SER A 412 -0.54 -34.41 68.42
CA SER A 412 -0.19 -34.73 69.82
C SER A 412 1.22 -35.33 69.94
N SER A 413 1.64 -36.17 68.99
CA SER A 413 3.01 -36.73 68.95
C SER A 413 4.05 -35.63 68.74
N LEU A 414 3.84 -34.76 67.75
CA LEU A 414 4.75 -33.64 67.47
C LEU A 414 4.83 -32.64 68.63
N ARG A 415 3.73 -32.42 69.36
CA ARG A 415 3.74 -31.59 70.58
C ARG A 415 4.59 -32.21 71.70
N HIS A 416 4.54 -33.53 71.85
CA HIS A 416 5.36 -34.24 72.84
C HIS A 416 6.86 -34.16 72.52
N ASP A 417 7.23 -34.32 71.23
CA ASP A 417 8.62 -34.16 70.77
C ASP A 417 9.13 -32.73 70.98
N LEU A 418 8.26 -31.74 70.77
CA LEU A 418 8.60 -30.32 70.96
C LEU A 418 8.77 -29.98 72.45
N ASP A 419 7.99 -30.58 73.34
CA ASP A 419 8.16 -30.42 74.80
C ASP A 419 9.41 -31.14 75.33
N GLN A 420 9.77 -32.30 74.76
CA GLN A 420 11.06 -32.97 74.99
C GLN A 420 12.25 -32.09 74.57
N MET A 421 12.18 -31.47 73.38
CA MET A 421 13.22 -30.55 72.88
C MET A 421 13.32 -29.24 73.68
N LYS A 422 12.21 -28.75 74.24
CA LYS A 422 12.22 -27.60 75.15
C LYS A 422 12.88 -27.94 76.49
N TYR A 423 12.66 -29.16 77.00
CA TYR A 423 13.28 -29.61 78.25
C TYR A 423 14.80 -29.74 78.13
N THR A 424 15.31 -30.22 76.99
CA THR A 424 16.76 -30.29 76.72
C THR A 424 17.36 -28.90 76.49
N MET A 425 16.63 -27.99 75.85
CA MET A 425 17.04 -26.58 75.71
C MET A 425 17.13 -25.86 77.07
N GLU A 426 16.20 -26.13 77.97
CA GLU A 426 16.20 -25.53 79.32
C GLU A 426 17.34 -26.09 80.18
N SER A 427 17.68 -27.37 80.01
CA SER A 427 18.86 -28.01 80.62
C SER A 427 20.17 -27.34 80.18
N TYR A 428 20.33 -27.04 78.89
CA TYR A 428 21.52 -26.35 78.37
C TYR A 428 21.58 -24.87 78.76
N LYS A 429 20.43 -24.21 78.97
CA LYS A 429 20.38 -22.84 79.50
C LYS A 429 20.82 -22.74 80.96
N VAL A 430 20.57 -23.79 81.75
CA VAL A 430 20.99 -23.86 83.16
C VAL A 430 22.50 -24.08 83.29
N GLU A 431 23.15 -24.75 82.31
CA GLU A 431 24.62 -24.89 82.26
C GLU A 431 25.37 -23.62 81.83
N LEU A 432 24.69 -22.69 81.14
CA LEU A 432 25.26 -21.39 80.71
C LEU A 432 25.28 -20.30 81.80
N GLY A 433 24.83 -20.63 83.02
CA GLY A 433 24.63 -19.71 84.13
C GLY A 433 25.69 -19.75 85.24
N THR A 434 26.98 -19.84 84.90
CA THR A 434 28.05 -19.44 85.86
C THR A 434 28.94 -18.36 85.26
N ASP A 435 29.19 -17.32 86.06
CA ASP A 435 29.72 -16.00 85.66
C ASP A 435 31.16 -16.02 85.16
N LEU A 436 31.41 -15.34 84.03
CA LEU A 436 32.69 -14.72 83.76
C LEU A 436 32.56 -13.34 83.06
N LEU A 437 33.10 -12.36 83.77
CA LEU A 437 33.48 -10.99 83.44
C LEU A 437 33.40 -10.50 81.99
N SER A 438 32.73 -9.34 81.89
CA SER A 438 32.87 -8.30 80.89
C SER A 438 34.33 -7.94 80.58
N GLN A 439 34.73 -8.11 79.32
CA GLN A 439 35.49 -7.17 78.47
C GLN A 439 35.83 -7.88 77.14
N LEU A 440 35.44 -7.29 76.00
CA LEU A 440 35.91 -7.79 74.71
C LEU A 440 37.45 -7.70 74.64
N SER A 441 38.09 -8.82 74.31
CA SER A 441 39.51 -8.88 74.01
C SER A 441 39.83 -8.08 72.73
N VAL A 442 41.05 -7.54 72.62
CA VAL A 442 41.57 -6.90 71.39
C VAL A 442 41.47 -7.84 70.17
N GLN A 443 41.45 -9.15 70.39
CA GLN A 443 41.22 -10.14 69.34
C GLN A 443 39.75 -10.20 68.87
N GLU A 444 38.79 -10.11 69.78
CA GLU A 444 37.35 -10.13 69.45
C GLU A 444 36.93 -8.83 68.75
N GLN A 445 37.48 -7.68 69.17
CA GLN A 445 37.24 -6.41 68.48
C GLN A 445 37.76 -6.43 67.03
N ARG A 446 38.93 -7.04 66.80
CA ARG A 446 39.49 -7.24 65.44
C ARG A 446 38.67 -8.20 64.60
N GLU A 447 38.06 -9.20 65.21
CA GLU A 447 37.21 -10.16 64.52
C GLU A 447 35.86 -9.55 64.13
N VAL A 448 35.30 -8.70 64.99
CA VAL A 448 34.12 -7.87 64.68
C VAL A 448 34.41 -6.89 63.54
N ASP A 449 35.56 -6.22 63.55
CA ASP A 449 35.95 -5.32 62.45
C ASP A 449 36.14 -6.10 61.14
N ARG A 450 36.79 -7.26 61.17
CA ARG A 450 36.94 -8.14 60.00
C ARG A 450 35.59 -8.64 59.46
N LEU A 451 34.66 -9.00 60.35
CA LEU A 451 33.32 -9.42 59.97
C LEU A 451 32.50 -8.25 59.40
N ASN A 452 32.64 -7.05 59.94
CA ASN A 452 32.01 -5.85 59.40
C ASN A 452 32.56 -5.48 58.01
N ASP A 453 33.87 -5.58 57.79
CA ASP A 453 34.48 -5.41 56.47
C ASP A 453 33.95 -6.46 55.48
N LYS A 454 33.81 -7.72 55.92
CA LYS A 454 33.24 -8.78 55.09
C LYS A 454 31.76 -8.58 54.79
N ILE A 455 30.99 -8.08 55.75
CA ILE A 455 29.58 -7.71 55.58
C ILE A 455 29.47 -6.56 54.56
N GLN A 456 30.34 -5.54 54.63
CA GLN A 456 30.36 -4.45 53.66
C GLN A 456 30.72 -4.95 52.25
N GLU A 457 31.71 -5.84 52.13
CA GLU A 457 32.11 -6.45 50.86
C GLU A 457 30.96 -7.28 50.25
N LEU A 458 30.33 -8.16 51.03
CA LEU A 458 29.18 -8.95 50.60
C LEU A 458 27.95 -8.09 50.28
N THR A 459 27.76 -6.98 51.00
CA THR A 459 26.67 -6.03 50.70
C THR A 459 26.93 -5.30 49.37
N ARG A 460 28.19 -5.02 49.03
CA ARG A 460 28.55 -4.42 47.74
C ARG A 460 28.35 -5.42 46.60
N GLU A 461 28.78 -6.67 46.78
CA GLU A 461 28.56 -7.75 45.80
C GLU A 461 27.06 -8.01 45.58
N ALA A 462 26.25 -8.00 46.63
CA ALA A 462 24.80 -8.15 46.52
C ALA A 462 24.16 -7.00 45.73
N LYS A 463 24.62 -5.76 45.92
CA LYS A 463 24.15 -4.60 45.14
C LYS A 463 24.54 -4.69 43.66
N ASP A 464 25.76 -5.14 43.36
CA ASP A 464 26.22 -5.30 41.98
C ASP A 464 25.51 -6.46 41.28
N ALA A 465 25.28 -7.57 41.98
CA ALA A 465 24.46 -8.68 41.48
C ALA A 465 23.01 -8.25 41.23
N TYR A 466 22.43 -7.44 42.12
CA TYR A 466 21.08 -6.89 41.94
C TYR A 466 20.97 -5.97 40.71
N LYS A 467 21.96 -5.10 40.49
CA LYS A 467 22.03 -4.27 39.27
C LYS A 467 22.13 -5.12 38.01
N LYS A 468 22.99 -6.14 37.99
CA LYS A 468 23.11 -7.09 36.87
C LYS A 468 21.82 -7.85 36.62
N ARG A 469 21.08 -8.21 37.68
CA ARG A 469 19.78 -8.86 37.54
C ARG A 469 18.77 -7.95 36.87
N ILE A 470 18.69 -6.68 37.30
CA ILE A 470 17.79 -5.69 36.67
C ILE A 470 18.11 -5.52 35.19
N THR A 471 19.38 -5.38 34.81
CA THR A 471 19.77 -5.21 33.40
C THR A 471 19.43 -6.45 32.57
N LEU A 472 19.67 -7.65 33.10
CA LEU A 472 19.31 -8.90 32.41
C LEU A 472 17.80 -9.08 32.30
N GLU A 473 17.04 -8.64 33.32
CA GLU A 473 15.58 -8.73 33.33
C GLU A 473 14.93 -7.73 32.36
N THR A 474 15.52 -6.54 32.20
CA THR A 474 15.13 -5.60 31.13
C THR A 474 15.45 -6.15 29.74
N GLU A 475 16.65 -6.71 29.53
CA GLU A 475 17.02 -7.33 28.25
C GLU A 475 16.12 -8.54 27.93
N LYS A 476 15.80 -9.36 28.93
CA LYS A 476 14.86 -10.47 28.79
C LYS A 476 13.49 -9.97 28.34
N ASN A 477 12.92 -8.96 29.01
CA ASN A 477 11.61 -8.42 28.66
C ASN A 477 11.60 -7.80 27.26
N GLU A 478 12.68 -7.12 26.86
CA GLU A 478 12.83 -6.61 25.48
C GLU A 478 12.85 -7.75 24.45
N LYS A 479 13.57 -8.84 24.74
CA LYS A 479 13.62 -10.01 23.86
C LYS A 479 12.29 -10.77 23.82
N GLU A 480 11.60 -10.92 24.95
CA GLU A 480 10.25 -11.50 25.02
C GLU A 480 9.25 -10.66 24.22
N THR A 481 9.31 -9.32 24.35
CA THR A 481 8.45 -8.42 23.56
C THR A 481 8.75 -8.54 22.06
N GLN A 482 10.02 -8.62 21.67
CA GLN A 482 10.40 -8.85 20.27
C GLN A 482 9.91 -10.21 19.76
N LEU A 483 9.97 -11.24 20.59
CA LEU A 483 9.50 -12.58 20.24
C LEU A 483 7.97 -12.62 20.08
N GLU A 484 7.23 -12.14 21.08
CA GLU A 484 5.76 -12.21 21.10
C GLU A 484 5.11 -11.27 20.10
N HIS A 485 5.53 -9.99 20.04
CA HIS A 485 4.83 -8.99 19.24
C HIS A 485 5.32 -8.91 17.80
N ASN A 486 6.50 -9.44 17.48
CA ASN A 486 7.07 -9.37 16.14
C ASN A 486 7.20 -10.77 15.52
N LEU A 487 8.02 -11.65 16.10
CA LEU A 487 8.37 -12.91 15.47
C LEU A 487 7.22 -13.93 15.49
N LEU A 488 6.57 -14.15 16.64
CA LEU A 488 5.42 -15.06 16.76
C LEU A 488 4.24 -14.57 15.93
N ARG A 489 3.95 -13.27 15.97
CA ARG A 489 2.88 -12.69 15.14
C ARG A 489 3.16 -12.82 13.64
N LYS A 490 4.43 -12.69 13.22
CA LYS A 490 4.85 -12.86 11.84
C LYS A 490 4.85 -14.34 11.44
N GLN A 491 5.18 -15.24 12.36
CA GLN A 491 5.03 -16.68 12.18
C GLN A 491 3.56 -17.06 12.00
N GLU A 492 2.64 -16.58 12.85
CA GLU A 492 1.19 -16.83 12.71
C GLU A 492 0.63 -16.27 11.39
N GLN A 493 1.09 -15.09 10.96
CA GLN A 493 0.73 -14.54 9.66
C GLN A 493 1.21 -15.41 8.50
N LEU A 494 2.47 -15.85 8.54
CA LEU A 494 3.02 -16.74 7.52
C LEU A 494 2.38 -18.13 7.55
N GLU A 495 2.08 -18.68 8.73
CA GLU A 495 1.36 -19.95 8.88
C GLU A 495 -0.07 -19.85 8.36
N SER A 496 -0.74 -18.70 8.52
CA SER A 496 -2.05 -18.44 7.92
C SER A 496 -1.95 -18.32 6.39
N GLU A 497 -0.95 -17.62 5.86
CA GLU A 497 -0.71 -17.51 4.41
C GLU A 497 -0.36 -18.88 3.79
N VAL A 498 0.38 -19.72 4.51
CA VAL A 498 0.73 -21.09 4.10
C VAL A 498 -0.45 -22.06 4.27
N ALA A 499 -1.34 -21.84 5.25
CA ALA A 499 -2.54 -22.67 5.42
C ALA A 499 -3.66 -22.31 4.43
N GLU A 500 -3.72 -21.06 3.97
CA GLU A 500 -4.62 -20.60 2.91
C GLU A 500 -4.15 -21.03 1.51
N ALA A 501 -2.84 -21.21 1.31
CA ALA A 501 -2.30 -21.79 0.10
C ALA A 501 -2.30 -23.31 0.21
N SER A 502 -3.10 -24.01 -0.61
CA SER A 502 -2.98 -25.48 -0.64
C SER A 502 -1.58 -25.87 -1.14
N GLU A 503 -1.03 -26.99 -0.63
CA GLU A 503 0.25 -27.54 -1.13
C GLU A 503 0.23 -27.74 -2.65
N GLN A 504 -0.98 -27.98 -3.19
CA GLN A 504 -1.28 -28.02 -4.61
C GLN A 504 -1.10 -26.66 -5.30
N ASP A 505 -1.66 -25.56 -4.77
CA ASP A 505 -1.58 -24.22 -5.37
C ASP A 505 -0.14 -23.67 -5.38
N LEU A 506 0.64 -23.96 -4.34
CA LEU A 506 2.06 -23.59 -4.31
C LEU A 506 2.88 -24.39 -5.32
N GLN A 507 2.56 -25.68 -5.50
CA GLN A 507 3.23 -26.53 -6.45
C GLN A 507 2.87 -26.17 -7.89
N ASP A 508 1.60 -25.82 -8.16
CA ASP A 508 1.13 -25.36 -9.46
C ASP A 508 1.77 -24.01 -9.84
N ARG A 509 1.83 -23.04 -8.91
CA ARG A 509 2.52 -21.77 -9.13
C ARG A 509 4.03 -21.91 -9.30
N LEU A 510 4.64 -22.87 -8.60
CA LEU A 510 6.06 -23.17 -8.78
C LEU A 510 6.31 -23.76 -10.17
N THR A 511 5.48 -24.70 -10.62
CA THR A 511 5.59 -25.27 -11.96
C THR A 511 5.37 -24.24 -13.05
N GLU A 512 4.38 -23.36 -12.89
CA GLU A 512 4.12 -22.26 -13.83
C GLU A 512 5.30 -21.29 -13.89
N SER A 513 5.85 -20.89 -12.74
CA SER A 513 7.03 -20.03 -12.69
C SER A 513 8.30 -20.69 -13.24
N GLU A 514 8.47 -22.01 -13.08
CA GLU A 514 9.59 -22.76 -13.65
C GLU A 514 9.47 -22.91 -15.17
N GLU A 515 8.24 -23.07 -15.70
CA GLU A 515 7.99 -23.10 -17.15
C GLU A 515 8.21 -21.73 -17.79
N GLU A 516 7.72 -20.66 -17.15
CA GLU A 516 7.98 -19.28 -17.58
C GLU A 516 9.49 -18.97 -17.59
N LEU A 517 10.21 -19.38 -16.54
CA LEU A 517 11.66 -19.19 -16.46
C LEU A 517 12.38 -19.90 -17.61
N ARG A 518 12.03 -21.15 -17.91
CA ARG A 518 12.61 -21.89 -19.04
C ARG A 518 12.31 -21.25 -20.39
N GLU A 519 11.11 -20.69 -20.56
CA GLU A 519 10.76 -19.99 -21.80
C GLU A 519 11.59 -18.70 -21.96
N VAL A 520 11.75 -17.92 -20.89
CA VAL A 520 12.59 -16.73 -20.87
C VAL A 520 14.06 -17.08 -21.13
N GLU A 521 14.59 -18.13 -20.50
CA GLU A 521 15.95 -18.61 -20.75
C GLU A 521 16.17 -18.99 -22.22
N ARG A 522 15.19 -19.66 -22.84
CA ARG A 522 15.25 -20.02 -24.27
C ARG A 522 15.23 -18.78 -25.17
N LEU A 523 14.45 -17.76 -24.81
CA LEU A 523 14.41 -16.48 -25.54
C LEU A 523 15.74 -15.73 -25.41
N ILE A 524 16.34 -15.73 -24.21
CA ILE A 524 17.66 -15.13 -23.98
C ILE A 524 18.73 -15.84 -24.82
N GLU A 525 18.75 -17.18 -24.85
CA GLU A 525 19.68 -17.91 -25.72
C GLU A 525 19.48 -17.58 -27.20
N GLY A 526 18.23 -17.45 -27.64
CA GLY A 526 17.90 -17.04 -29.01
C GLY A 526 18.43 -15.64 -29.33
N ALA A 527 18.19 -14.68 -28.43
CA ALA A 527 18.70 -13.32 -28.57
C ALA A 527 20.24 -13.28 -28.58
N GLN A 528 20.89 -14.04 -27.72
CA GLN A 528 22.35 -14.12 -27.66
C GLN A 528 22.94 -14.61 -28.99
N ARG A 529 22.35 -15.64 -29.61
CA ARG A 529 22.76 -16.11 -30.95
C ARG A 529 22.61 -15.04 -32.01
N THR A 530 21.53 -14.25 -31.98
CA THR A 530 21.36 -13.15 -32.95
C THR A 530 22.37 -12.03 -32.75
N VAL A 531 22.76 -11.75 -31.51
CA VAL A 531 23.82 -10.79 -31.20
C VAL A 531 25.15 -11.29 -31.77
N ASP A 532 25.50 -12.55 -31.51
CA ASP A 532 26.74 -13.16 -32.03
C ASP A 532 26.79 -13.12 -33.57
N GLU A 533 25.68 -13.40 -34.25
CA GLU A 533 25.56 -13.31 -35.72
C GLU A 533 25.75 -11.87 -36.24
N VAL A 534 25.18 -10.88 -35.54
CA VAL A 534 25.31 -9.46 -35.90
C VAL A 534 26.74 -8.99 -35.67
N GLU A 535 27.39 -9.39 -34.57
CA GLU A 535 28.78 -9.06 -34.27
C GLU A 535 29.74 -9.66 -35.32
N THR A 536 29.50 -10.90 -35.75
CA THR A 536 30.30 -11.50 -36.84
C THR A 536 30.11 -10.76 -38.16
N ARG A 537 28.87 -10.39 -38.52
CA ARG A 537 28.61 -9.58 -39.72
C ARG A 537 29.26 -8.20 -39.64
N LEU A 538 29.18 -7.53 -38.49
CA LEU A 538 29.81 -6.24 -38.26
C LEU A 538 31.33 -6.33 -38.43
N SER A 539 31.93 -7.39 -37.88
CA SER A 539 33.37 -7.66 -38.00
C SER A 539 33.79 -7.82 -39.46
N ALA A 540 32.99 -8.54 -40.27
CA ALA A 540 33.24 -8.72 -41.69
C ALA A 540 33.12 -7.40 -42.48
N LEU A 541 32.06 -6.63 -42.23
CA LEU A 541 31.85 -5.32 -42.87
C LEU A 541 32.95 -4.31 -42.51
N LEU A 542 33.42 -4.31 -41.26
CA LEU A 542 34.55 -3.47 -40.83
C LEU A 542 35.87 -3.87 -41.49
N HIS A 543 36.05 -5.15 -41.81
CA HIS A 543 37.21 -5.62 -42.58
C HIS A 543 37.13 -5.15 -44.03
N GLU A 544 35.96 -5.28 -44.66
CA GLU A 544 35.70 -4.83 -46.03
C GLU A 544 35.86 -3.31 -46.17
N GLN A 545 35.35 -2.53 -45.20
CA GLN A 545 35.54 -1.08 -45.14
C GLN A 545 37.02 -0.72 -45.12
N ARG A 546 37.85 -1.38 -44.30
CA ARG A 546 39.29 -1.12 -44.24
C ARG A 546 39.99 -1.45 -45.56
N GLN A 547 39.57 -2.52 -46.25
CA GLN A 547 40.12 -2.85 -47.57
C GLN A 547 39.79 -1.75 -48.59
N LEU A 548 38.53 -1.31 -48.64
CA LEU A 548 38.09 -0.24 -49.53
C LEU A 548 38.77 1.10 -49.24
N GLU A 549 38.99 1.44 -47.96
CA GLU A 549 39.75 2.63 -47.57
C GLU A 549 41.20 2.57 -48.06
N SER A 550 41.85 1.41 -47.94
CA SER A 550 43.21 1.20 -48.47
C SER A 550 43.26 1.29 -49.99
N GLU A 551 42.26 0.77 -50.70
CA GLU A 551 42.18 0.87 -52.16
C GLU A 551 41.93 2.31 -52.62
N MET A 552 41.07 3.04 -51.90
CA MET A 552 40.80 4.45 -52.16
C MET A 552 42.08 5.28 -52.01
N GLU A 553 42.86 5.05 -50.96
CA GLU A 553 44.10 5.78 -50.72
C GLU A 553 45.15 5.47 -51.80
N ARG A 554 45.26 4.21 -52.22
CA ARG A 554 46.10 3.84 -53.37
C ARG A 554 45.66 4.56 -54.64
N LYS A 555 44.36 4.62 -54.93
CA LYS A 555 43.83 5.29 -56.12
C LYS A 555 44.06 6.80 -56.10
N LYS A 556 43.94 7.46 -54.94
CA LYS A 556 44.31 8.87 -54.76
C LYS A 556 45.79 9.13 -55.02
N GLN A 557 46.65 8.22 -54.57
CA GLN A 557 48.09 8.33 -54.83
C GLN A 557 48.40 8.18 -56.33
N GLU A 558 47.79 7.21 -57.01
CA GLU A 558 47.88 7.07 -58.47
C GLU A 558 47.39 8.34 -59.20
N GLU A 559 46.24 8.88 -58.79
CA GLU A 559 45.69 10.12 -59.38
C GLU A 559 46.66 11.30 -59.23
N LYS A 560 47.30 11.44 -58.06
CA LYS A 560 48.29 12.48 -57.80
C LYS A 560 49.52 12.33 -58.70
N GLU A 561 50.04 11.11 -58.88
CA GLU A 561 51.16 10.84 -59.78
C GLU A 561 50.80 11.15 -61.24
N TYR A 562 49.59 10.82 -61.69
CA TYR A 562 49.12 11.19 -63.03
C TYR A 562 48.98 12.72 -63.18
N ALA A 563 48.48 13.42 -62.17
CA ALA A 563 48.36 14.88 -62.20
C ALA A 563 49.73 15.56 -62.30
N GLU A 564 50.73 15.09 -61.54
CA GLU A 564 52.12 15.57 -61.63
C GLU A 564 52.71 15.34 -63.03
N ARG A 565 52.50 14.14 -63.61
CA ARG A 565 52.95 13.85 -64.99
C ARG A 565 52.28 14.73 -66.03
N ILE A 566 50.97 14.96 -65.92
CA ILE A 566 50.23 15.86 -66.82
C ILE A 566 50.79 17.28 -66.72
N GLN A 567 51.08 17.76 -65.50
CA GLN A 567 51.65 19.09 -65.27
C GLN A 567 53.05 19.23 -65.90
N ASP A 568 53.90 18.23 -65.76
CA ASP A 568 55.22 18.19 -66.40
C ASP A 568 55.12 18.19 -67.93
N ASP A 569 54.21 17.39 -68.49
CA ASP A 569 53.94 17.36 -69.93
C ASP A 569 53.41 18.72 -70.42
N GLN A 570 52.53 19.38 -69.67
CA GLN A 570 52.03 20.73 -69.96
C GLN A 570 53.17 21.76 -70.02
N GLN A 571 54.05 21.77 -69.02
CA GLN A 571 55.21 22.68 -69.00
C GLN A 571 56.15 22.42 -70.18
N ASN A 572 56.36 21.16 -70.55
CA ASN A 572 57.17 20.80 -71.71
C ASN A 572 56.52 21.26 -73.02
N LEU A 573 55.20 21.15 -73.13
CA LEU A 573 54.44 21.61 -74.30
C LEU A 573 54.50 23.13 -74.46
N GLU A 574 54.39 23.90 -73.36
CA GLU A 574 54.58 25.36 -73.37
C GLU A 574 56.00 25.77 -73.79
N LYS A 575 57.02 25.05 -73.32
CA LYS A 575 58.41 25.23 -73.78
C LYS A 575 58.57 24.96 -75.27
N MET A 576 57.88 23.96 -75.81
CA MET A 576 57.89 23.67 -77.25
C MET A 576 57.12 24.72 -78.05
N GLN A 577 55.93 25.14 -77.62
CA GLN A 577 55.14 26.19 -78.27
C GLN A 577 55.87 27.54 -78.28
N SER A 578 56.54 27.91 -77.19
CA SER A 578 57.35 29.13 -77.12
C SER A 578 58.54 29.07 -78.08
N LYS A 579 59.25 27.94 -78.17
CA LYS A 579 60.30 27.71 -79.19
C LYS A 579 59.75 27.78 -80.61
N GLN A 580 58.61 27.15 -80.88
CA GLN A 580 57.97 27.18 -82.20
C GLN A 580 57.55 28.60 -82.59
N SER A 581 56.98 29.36 -81.66
CA SER A 581 56.60 30.77 -81.85
C SER A 581 57.81 31.66 -82.13
N GLN A 582 58.93 31.44 -81.45
CA GLN A 582 60.20 32.12 -81.74
C GLN A 582 60.76 31.77 -83.11
N LEU A 583 60.69 30.51 -83.53
CA LEU A 583 61.10 30.07 -84.87
C LEU A 583 60.20 30.66 -85.96
N LEU A 584 58.88 30.66 -85.76
CA LEU A 584 57.93 31.31 -86.67
C LEU A 584 58.22 32.81 -86.79
N LYS A 585 58.46 33.53 -85.69
CA LYS A 585 58.85 34.95 -85.73
C LYS A 585 60.14 35.19 -86.53
N LYS A 586 61.12 34.28 -86.44
CA LYS A 586 62.36 34.35 -87.24
C LYS A 586 62.14 34.08 -88.72
N VAL A 587 61.22 33.18 -89.07
CA VAL A 587 60.87 32.88 -90.47
C VAL A 587 60.09 34.05 -91.10
N TYR A 588 59.17 34.65 -90.36
CA TYR A 588 58.40 35.83 -90.83
C TYR A 588 59.22 37.12 -90.90
N SER A 589 60.40 37.21 -90.27
CA SER A 589 61.29 38.37 -90.42
C SER A 589 62.29 38.23 -91.58
N HIS A 590 62.25 37.12 -92.32
CA HIS A 590 63.12 36.83 -93.46
C HIS A 590 62.39 36.82 -94.81
N TYR A 591 61.06 37.00 -94.79
CA TYR A 591 60.25 37.46 -95.91
C TYR A 591 59.96 38.94 -95.72
#